data_AF-A0A958DEE5-F1
#
_entry.id   AF-A0A958DEE5-F1
#
_cell.length_a   1.000
_cell.length_b   1.000
_cell.length_c   1.000
_cell.angle_alpha   90.00
_cell.angle_beta   90.00
_cell.angle_gamma   90.00
#
_symmetry.space_group_name_H-M   'P 1'
#
loop_
_entity.id
_entity.type
_entity.pdbx_description
1 polymer ?
#
loop_
_entity_poly.entity_id
_entity_poly.type
_entity_poly.pdbx_seq_one_letter_code
_entity_poly.pdbx_strand_id
1 'polypeptide(L)'
;MSNQINTSTIHHLTLTVSDVRRSQAFYSGLLNFSHITDFGDRAILSNGSVMLVLTPPPDPAQAISGDVFDENRIGLDHVSLGVASVQDLHAAAALFDQRDVEHGEIKNLQPFGIYVLAFR
;
A
#
# COMPACT_ATOMS: atom_id res chain seq x y z
N MET A 1 16.70 -12.09 31.38
CA MET A 1 16.98 -11.68 29.99
C MET A 1 15.67 -11.26 29.36
N SER A 2 15.63 -10.25 28.49
CA SER A 2 14.39 -9.91 27.79
C SER A 2 14.08 -11.01 26.78
N ASN A 3 12.87 -11.58 26.85
CA ASN A 3 12.37 -12.55 25.87
C ASN A 3 11.64 -11.85 24.69
N GLN A 4 11.75 -10.52 24.61
CA GLN A 4 11.06 -9.69 23.64
C GLN A 4 11.99 -8.60 23.10
N ILE A 5 11.71 -8.20 21.86
CA ILE A 5 12.37 -7.09 21.17
C ILE A 5 11.38 -5.91 21.14
N ASN A 6 11.85 -4.71 21.45
CA ASN A 6 11.08 -3.49 21.30
C ASN A 6 11.25 -2.97 19.88
N THR A 7 10.20 -3.04 19.07
CA THR A 7 10.14 -2.43 17.74
C THR A 7 9.65 -0.98 17.84
N SER A 8 9.93 -0.17 16.81
CA SER A 8 9.50 1.23 16.74
C SER A 8 8.52 1.46 15.57
N THR A 9 8.82 2.39 14.67
CA THR A 9 8.02 2.67 13.48
C THR A 9 8.31 1.65 12.37
N ILE A 10 7.47 1.65 11.34
CA ILE A 10 7.76 0.91 10.12
C ILE A 10 9.04 1.50 9.50
N HIS A 11 10.07 0.67 9.37
CA HIS A 11 11.32 1.10 8.73
C HIS A 11 11.16 1.19 7.21
N HIS A 12 10.58 0.16 6.58
CA HIS A 12 10.16 0.16 5.18
C HIS A 12 9.14 -0.96 4.94
N LEU A 13 8.41 -0.87 3.83
CA LEU A 13 7.48 -1.89 3.36
C LEU A 13 7.89 -2.32 1.96
N THR A 14 7.96 -3.62 1.70
CA THR A 14 8.20 -4.15 0.35
C THR A 14 6.96 -4.89 -0.12
N LEU A 15 6.46 -4.57 -1.32
CA LEU A 15 5.36 -5.27 -1.96
C LEU A 15 5.85 -5.93 -3.25
N THR A 16 5.59 -7.23 -3.36
CA THR A 16 5.71 -7.95 -4.63
C THR A 16 4.56 -7.52 -5.54
N VAL A 17 4.89 -7.04 -6.73
CA VAL A 17 3.91 -6.55 -7.71
C VAL A 17 4.12 -7.23 -9.07
N SER A 18 3.04 -7.36 -9.84
CA SER A 18 3.08 -7.95 -11.18
C SER A 18 3.77 -7.05 -12.22
N ASP A 19 3.74 -5.74 -12.01
CA ASP A 19 4.40 -4.76 -12.88
C ASP A 19 4.85 -3.56 -12.04
N VAL A 20 6.17 -3.40 -11.90
CA VAL A 20 6.77 -2.34 -11.07
C VAL A 20 6.46 -0.94 -11.60
N ARG A 21 6.43 -0.74 -12.92
CA ARG A 21 6.21 0.59 -13.51
C ARG A 21 4.75 1.01 -13.41
N ARG A 22 3.82 0.09 -13.67
CA ARG A 22 2.39 0.31 -13.46
C ARG A 22 2.08 0.62 -11.99
N SER A 23 2.64 -0.16 -11.07
CA SER A 23 2.45 0.09 -9.63
C SER A 23 3.09 1.41 -9.20
N GLN A 24 4.29 1.75 -9.67
CA GLN A 24 4.91 3.05 -9.39
C GLN A 24 4.01 4.21 -9.84
N ALA A 25 3.47 4.15 -11.07
CA ALA A 25 2.57 5.17 -11.59
C ALA A 25 1.32 5.35 -10.72
N PHE A 26 0.75 4.25 -10.20
CA PHE A 26 -0.36 4.31 -9.25
C PHE A 26 0.01 5.00 -7.94
N TYR A 27 1.06 4.54 -7.25
CA TYR A 27 1.43 5.09 -5.94
C TYR A 27 1.88 6.56 -6.04
N SER A 28 2.61 6.93 -7.09
CA SER A 28 3.01 8.31 -7.31
C SER A 28 1.88 9.20 -7.79
N GLY A 29 1.09 8.73 -8.76
CA GLY A 29 0.06 9.54 -9.40
C GLY A 29 -1.22 9.70 -8.58
N LEU A 30 -1.60 8.69 -7.81
CA LEU A 30 -2.81 8.72 -6.98
C LEU A 30 -2.52 9.03 -5.51
N LEU A 31 -1.48 8.41 -4.94
CA LEU A 31 -1.20 8.46 -3.50
C LEU A 31 -0.04 9.37 -3.12
N ASN A 32 0.45 10.17 -4.09
CA ASN A 32 1.48 11.18 -3.90
C ASN A 32 2.79 10.65 -3.29
N PHE A 33 3.12 9.38 -3.57
CA PHE A 33 4.46 8.86 -3.25
C PHE A 33 5.49 9.43 -4.22
N SER A 34 6.55 10.04 -3.70
CA SER A 34 7.69 10.48 -4.50
C SER A 34 8.56 9.29 -4.88
N HIS A 35 8.95 9.19 -6.15
CA HIS A 35 9.99 8.26 -6.57
C HIS A 35 11.34 8.76 -6.05
N ILE A 36 12.07 7.88 -5.36
CA ILE A 36 13.37 8.17 -4.77
C ILE A 36 14.48 7.71 -5.71
N THR A 37 14.44 6.44 -6.10
CA THR A 37 15.39 5.82 -7.03
C THR A 37 14.87 4.48 -7.51
N ASP A 38 15.44 3.98 -8.59
CA ASP A 38 15.38 2.56 -8.92
C ASP A 38 16.53 1.81 -8.23
N PHE A 39 16.34 0.52 -7.94
CA PHE A 39 17.38 -0.38 -7.45
C PHE A 39 17.24 -1.74 -8.17
N GLY A 40 18.02 -1.92 -9.24
CA GLY A 40 17.83 -3.05 -10.15
C GLY A 40 16.46 -2.97 -10.83
N ASP A 41 15.65 -4.01 -10.67
CA ASP A 41 14.28 -4.11 -11.18
C ASP A 41 13.22 -3.53 -10.22
N ARG A 42 13.65 -2.92 -9.11
CA ARG A 42 12.77 -2.37 -8.07
C ARG A 42 12.62 -0.86 -8.20
N ALA A 43 11.48 -0.35 -7.77
CA ALA A 43 11.27 1.08 -7.55
C ALA A 43 11.14 1.37 -6.05
N ILE A 44 11.87 2.37 -5.56
CA ILE A 44 11.81 2.84 -4.17
C ILE A 44 11.07 4.17 -4.16
N LEU A 45 9.98 4.22 -3.38
CA LEU A 45 9.10 5.38 -3.24
C LEU A 45 9.00 5.81 -1.77
N SER A 46 8.58 7.05 -1.53
CA SER A 46 8.30 7.56 -0.18
C SER A 46 7.19 8.60 -0.18
N ASN A 47 6.34 8.58 0.84
CA ASN A 47 5.39 9.66 1.14
C ASN A 47 5.87 10.56 2.29
N GLY A 48 7.15 10.44 2.69
CA GLY A 48 7.73 11.14 3.83
C GLY A 48 7.53 10.45 5.18
N SER A 49 6.63 9.47 5.28
CA SER A 49 6.40 8.68 6.50
C SER A 49 6.84 7.22 6.37
N VAL A 50 6.66 6.60 5.21
CA VAL A 50 7.09 5.22 4.94
C VAL A 50 7.84 5.14 3.62
N MET A 51 8.94 4.40 3.62
CA MET A 51 9.61 3.97 2.39
C MET A 51 8.93 2.71 1.85
N LEU A 52 8.42 2.77 0.63
CA LEU A 52 7.76 1.68 -0.08
C LEU A 52 8.67 1.16 -1.19
N VAL A 53 8.94 -0.13 -1.20
CA VAL A 53 9.69 -0.81 -2.25
C VAL A 53 8.73 -1.66 -3.07
N LEU A 54 8.70 -1.43 -4.37
CA LEU A 54 7.95 -2.22 -5.34
C LEU A 54 8.94 -3.14 -6.06
N THR A 55 8.69 -4.45 -6.02
CA THR A 55 9.61 -5.46 -6.56
C THR A 55 8.85 -6.51 -7.37
N PRO A 56 9.44 -7.10 -8.43
CA PRO A 56 8.92 -8.35 -8.98
C PRO A 56 9.07 -9.50 -7.96
N PRO A 57 8.49 -10.68 -8.23
CA PRO A 57 8.69 -11.88 -7.42
C PRO A 57 10.18 -12.15 -7.12
N PRO A 58 10.57 -12.36 -5.84
CA PRO A 58 11.98 -12.54 -5.48
C PRO A 58 12.67 -13.71 -6.18
N ASP A 59 11.91 -14.79 -6.44
CA ASP A 59 12.34 -15.91 -7.28
C ASP A 59 11.39 -16.02 -8.48
N PRO A 60 11.82 -15.55 -9.67
CA PRO A 60 11.01 -15.64 -10.88
C PRO A 60 10.60 -17.07 -11.26
N ALA A 61 11.37 -18.10 -10.88
CA ALA A 61 11.03 -19.49 -11.17
C ALA A 61 9.88 -20.02 -10.29
N GLN A 62 9.60 -19.37 -9.17
CA GLN A 62 8.49 -19.66 -8.27
C GLN A 62 7.32 -18.68 -8.42
N ALA A 63 7.41 -17.74 -9.38
CA ALA A 63 6.34 -16.79 -9.63
C ALA A 63 5.07 -17.51 -10.10
N ILE A 64 3.94 -17.20 -9.47
CA ILE A 64 2.63 -17.71 -9.89
C ILE A 64 2.21 -16.93 -11.16
N SER A 65 1.90 -17.67 -12.23
CA SER A 65 1.49 -17.06 -13.49
C SER A 65 0.14 -16.36 -13.34
N GLY A 66 0.08 -15.09 -13.75
CA GLY A 66 -1.15 -14.29 -13.67
C GLY A 66 -1.59 -13.96 -12.23
N ASP A 67 -0.68 -14.00 -11.27
CA ASP A 67 -1.04 -13.81 -9.87
C ASP A 67 -1.60 -12.42 -9.58
N VAL A 68 -2.56 -12.40 -8.66
CA VAL A 68 -3.22 -11.21 -8.15
C VAL A 68 -3.21 -11.26 -6.62
N PHE A 69 -3.16 -10.08 -6.01
CA PHE A 69 -3.33 -9.97 -4.57
C PHE A 69 -4.69 -10.52 -4.14
N ASP A 70 -4.71 -11.26 -3.03
CA ASP A 70 -5.91 -11.82 -2.41
C ASP A 70 -5.71 -11.85 -0.89
N GLU A 71 -6.47 -11.02 -0.18
CA GLU A 71 -6.45 -10.89 1.28
C GLU A 71 -6.79 -12.20 2.01
N ASN A 72 -7.42 -13.18 1.35
CA ASN A 72 -7.76 -14.46 1.96
C ASN A 72 -6.60 -15.47 2.01
N ARG A 73 -5.42 -15.11 1.48
CA ARG A 73 -4.22 -15.96 1.52
C ARG A 73 -3.39 -15.66 2.77
N ILE A 74 -2.81 -16.70 3.39
CA ILE A 74 -1.90 -16.53 4.53
C ILE A 74 -0.72 -15.63 4.11
N GLY A 75 -0.55 -14.51 4.82
CA GLY A 75 0.48 -13.52 4.50
C GLY A 75 0.04 -12.11 4.85
N LEU A 76 0.15 -11.20 3.87
CA LEU A 76 -0.28 -9.81 4.00
C LEU A 76 -1.77 -9.70 3.75
N ASP A 77 -2.52 -9.27 4.77
CA ASP A 77 -3.97 -9.01 4.66
C ASP A 77 -4.26 -7.61 4.11
N HIS A 78 -3.63 -6.56 4.68
CA HIS A 78 -3.75 -5.20 4.16
C HIS A 78 -2.61 -4.28 4.62
N VAL A 79 -2.50 -3.13 3.93
CA VAL A 79 -1.67 -2.00 4.32
C VAL A 79 -2.57 -0.77 4.37
N SER A 80 -2.65 -0.13 5.53
CA SER A 80 -3.47 1.08 5.71
C SER A 80 -2.57 2.31 5.83
N LEU A 81 -2.90 3.36 5.07
CA LEU A 81 -2.16 4.62 5.04
C LEU A 81 -3.02 5.72 5.68
N GLY A 82 -2.46 6.40 6.68
CA GLY A 82 -3.17 7.47 7.38
C GLY A 82 -3.35 8.71 6.50
N VAL A 83 -4.53 9.33 6.61
CA VAL A 83 -4.81 10.70 6.16
C VAL A 83 -5.10 11.58 7.37
N ALA A 84 -5.03 12.91 7.20
CA ALA A 84 -5.10 13.83 8.34
C ALA A 84 -6.49 13.92 8.99
N SER A 85 -7.56 13.62 8.25
CA SER A 85 -8.93 13.74 8.74
C SER A 85 -9.93 12.82 8.03
N VAL A 86 -11.13 12.69 8.59
CA VAL A 86 -12.26 12.00 7.92
C VAL A 86 -12.70 12.74 6.67
N GLN A 87 -12.58 14.07 6.65
CA GLN A 87 -12.83 14.90 5.48
C GLN A 87 -11.87 14.55 4.33
N ASP A 88 -10.61 14.24 4.64
CA ASP A 88 -9.65 13.77 3.64
C ASP A 88 -10.01 12.38 3.09
N LEU A 89 -10.67 11.50 3.88
CA LEU A 89 -11.22 10.25 3.35
C LEU A 89 -12.36 10.50 2.38
N HIS A 90 -13.25 11.46 2.67
CA HIS A 90 -14.32 11.85 1.73
C HIS A 90 -13.75 12.48 0.44
N ALA A 91 -12.72 13.31 0.56
CA ALA A 91 -12.01 13.86 -0.60
C ALA A 91 -11.32 12.75 -1.42
N ALA A 92 -10.74 11.75 -0.75
CA ALA A 92 -10.15 10.59 -1.41
C ALA A 92 -11.18 9.76 -2.17
N ALA A 93 -12.34 9.46 -1.57
CA ALA A 93 -13.43 8.75 -2.25
C ALA A 93 -13.88 9.49 -3.52
N ALA A 94 -14.13 10.81 -3.42
CA ALA A 94 -14.49 11.61 -4.58
C ALA A 94 -13.40 11.66 -5.67
N LEU A 95 -12.11 11.60 -5.29
CA LEU A 95 -11.01 11.51 -6.23
C LEU A 95 -10.95 10.14 -6.91
N PHE A 96 -11.27 9.07 -6.18
CA PHE A 96 -11.30 7.71 -6.72
C PHE A 96 -12.44 7.56 -7.74
N ASP A 97 -13.63 8.08 -7.43
CA ASP A 97 -14.75 8.17 -8.37
C ASP A 97 -14.34 8.91 -9.66
N GLN A 98 -13.65 10.05 -9.55
CA GLN A 98 -13.20 10.85 -10.70
C GLN A 98 -12.16 10.16 -11.57
N ARG A 99 -11.42 9.18 -11.03
CA ARG A 99 -10.33 8.48 -11.71
C ARG A 99 -10.66 7.02 -12.01
N ASP A 100 -11.93 6.63 -11.88
CA ASP A 100 -12.39 5.26 -12.08
C ASP A 100 -11.60 4.23 -11.26
N VAL A 101 -11.23 4.58 -10.02
CA VAL A 101 -10.56 3.69 -9.07
C VAL A 101 -11.62 3.03 -8.21
N GLU A 102 -11.72 1.70 -8.26
CA GLU A 102 -12.71 0.98 -7.46
C GLU A 102 -12.41 1.10 -5.96
N HIS A 103 -13.45 1.38 -5.18
CA HIS A 103 -13.35 1.52 -3.73
C HIS A 103 -14.64 1.12 -3.02
N GLY A 104 -14.52 0.78 -1.74
CA GLY A 104 -15.66 0.56 -0.86
C GLY A 104 -16.22 1.86 -0.29
N GLU A 105 -17.22 1.73 0.57
CA GLU A 105 -17.71 2.85 1.39
C GLU A 105 -16.72 3.21 2.50
N ILE A 106 -16.80 4.44 3.00
CA ILE A 106 -16.11 4.84 4.23
C ILE A 106 -16.80 4.15 5.41
N LYS A 107 -16.07 3.25 6.07
CA LYS A 107 -16.58 2.49 7.22
C LYS A 107 -16.12 3.10 8.53
N ASN A 108 -17.06 3.28 9.43
CA ASN A 108 -16.79 3.67 10.81
C ASN A 108 -16.54 2.43 11.67
N LEU A 109 -15.29 2.23 12.10
CA LEU A 109 -14.91 1.14 12.98
C LEU A 109 -15.01 1.58 14.44
N GLN A 110 -16.25 1.73 14.91
CA GLN A 110 -16.60 2.30 16.22
C GLN A 110 -15.75 1.81 17.41
N PRO A 111 -15.44 0.51 17.59
CA PRO A 111 -14.62 0.04 18.72
C PRO A 111 -13.20 0.63 18.75
N PHE A 112 -12.70 1.08 17.60
CA PHE A 112 -11.35 1.63 17.45
C PHE A 112 -11.36 3.15 17.25
N GLY A 113 -12.53 3.76 17.06
CA GLY A 113 -12.65 5.20 16.81
C GLY A 113 -12.01 5.67 15.50
N ILE A 114 -11.84 4.78 14.52
CA ILE A 114 -11.24 5.09 13.21
C ILE A 114 -12.24 4.94 12.07
N TYR A 115 -11.99 5.67 11.00
CA TYR A 115 -12.70 5.54 9.73
C TYR A 115 -11.75 4.99 8.67
N VAL A 116 -12.25 4.11 7.82
CA VAL A 116 -11.43 3.48 6.77
C VAL A 116 -12.14 3.53 5.42
N LEU A 117 -11.37 3.81 4.38
CA LEU A 117 -11.76 3.67 2.98
C LEU A 117 -10.83 2.63 2.36
N ALA A 118 -11.39 1.58 1.75
CA ALA A 118 -10.62 0.50 1.14
C ALA A 118 -10.68 0.57 -0.38
N PHE A 119 -9.55 0.34 -1.06
CA PHE A 119 -9.52 -0.01 -2.48
C PHE A 119 -10.24 -1.35 -2.71
N ARG A 120 -10.72 -1.56 -3.93
CA ARG A 120 -11.35 -2.81 -4.36
C ARG A 120 -10.79 -3.27 -5.71
#